data_AF-X1GB18-F1
#
_entry.id   AF-X1GB18-F1
#
_cell.length_a   1.000
_cell.length_b   1.000
_cell.length_c   1.000
_cell.angle_alpha   90.00
_cell.angle_beta   90.00
_cell.angle_gamma   90.00
#
_symmetry.space_group_name_H-M   'P 1'
#
loop_
_entity.id
_entity.type
_entity.pdbx_description
1 polymer ?
#
loop_
_entity_poly.entity_id
_entity_poly.type
_entity_poly.pdbx_seq_one_letter_code
_entity_poly.pdbx_strand_id
1 'polypeptide(L)' 'MIYKLIFTYRALKDLKNINEENKKKIILKLKEFLINPFLYSRKLSNPKIGTYRFRIGNFRV' A
#
# COMPACT_ATOMS: atom_id res chain seq x y z
N MET A 1 -7.81 -13.38 -10.89
CA MET A 1 -7.68 -13.72 -9.46
C MET A 1 -7.56 -12.43 -8.68
N ILE A 2 -8.34 -12.23 -7.62
CA ILE A 2 -8.33 -10.98 -6.83
C ILE A 2 -7.52 -11.24 -5.55
N TYR A 3 -6.60 -10.35 -5.23
CA TYR A 3 -5.80 -10.42 -4.01
C TYR A 3 -6.57 -9.92 -2.80
N LYS A 4 -6.24 -10.42 -1.60
CA LYS A 4 -6.80 -9.94 -0.34
C LYS A 4 -5.85 -8.93 0.30
N LEU A 5 -6.39 -7.80 0.75
CA LEU A 5 -5.65 -6.80 1.50
C LEU A 5 -5.59 -7.17 2.99
N ILE A 6 -4.40 -7.22 3.56
CA ILE A 6 -4.17 -7.46 4.99
C ILE A 6 -3.22 -6.38 5.50
N PHE A 7 -3.57 -5.74 6.61
CA PHE A 7 -2.72 -4.74 7.26
C PHE A 7 -2.00 -5.35 8.45
N THR A 8 -0.71 -5.01 8.59
CA THR A 8 0.03 -5.28 9.82
C THR A 8 -0.38 -4.28 10.90
N TYR A 9 -0.13 -4.63 12.16
CA TYR A 9 -0.38 -3.73 13.29
C TYR A 9 0.35 -2.38 13.15
N ARG A 10 1.60 -2.41 12.65
CA ARG A 10 2.36 -1.19 12.37
C ARG A 10 1.72 -0.34 11.26
N ALA A 11 1.30 -0.97 10.16
CA ALA A 11 0.61 -0.26 9.08
C ALA A 11 -0.69 0.40 9.55
N LEU A 12 -1.44 -0.23 10.47
CA LEU A 12 -2.63 0.39 11.08
C LEU A 12 -2.27 1.63 11.93
N LYS A 13 -1.17 1.60 12.68
CA LYS A 13 -0.68 2.77 13.43
C LYS A 13 -0.25 3.89 12.49
N ASP A 14 0.50 3.56 11.45
CA ASP A 14 0.96 4.54 10.45
C ASP A 14 -0.23 5.19 9.74
N LEU A 15 -1.23 4.39 9.35
CA LEU A 15 -2.45 4.88 8.72
C LEU A 15 -3.25 5.79 9.66
N LYS A 16 -3.27 5.54 10.97
CA LYS A 16 -3.97 6.41 11.95
C LYS A 16 -3.42 7.83 11.98
N ASN A 17 -2.10 8.00 11.76
CA ASN A 17 -1.41 9.29 11.82
C ASN A 17 -1.56 10.13 10.53
N ILE A 18 -2.19 9.59 9.48
CA ILE A 18 -2.48 10.29 8.23
C ILE A 18 -3.82 11.03 8.40
N ASN A 19 -4.07 12.12 7.67
CA ASN A 19 -5.39 12.77 7.70
C ASN A 19 -6.45 11.92 6.97
N GLU A 20 -7.72 12.13 7.29
CA GLU A 20 -8.82 11.28 6.77
C GLU A 20 -8.93 11.28 5.24
N GLU A 21 -8.68 12.42 4.59
CA GLU A 21 -8.73 12.51 3.13
C GLU A 21 -7.66 11.65 2.46
N ASN A 22 -6.42 11.70 2.95
CA ASN A 22 -5.34 10.89 2.42
C ASN A 22 -5.52 9.40 2.77
N LYS A 23 -6.07 9.05 3.95
CA LYS A 23 -6.43 7.66 4.27
C LYS A 23 -7.40 7.09 3.25
N LYS A 24 -8.47 7.84 2.92
CA LYS A 24 -9.46 7.42 1.92
C LYS A 24 -8.82 7.21 0.54
N LYS A 25 -7.96 8.15 0.10
CA LYS A 25 -7.21 8.02 -1.17
C LYS A 25 -6.32 6.77 -1.20
N ILE A 26 -5.59 6.50 -0.12
CA ILE A 26 -4.73 5.32 -0.01
C ILE A 26 -5.55 4.04 -0.08
N ILE A 27 -6.62 3.92 0.71
CA ILE A 27 -7.46 2.71 0.75
C ILE A 27 -8.11 2.46 -0.61
N LEU A 28 -8.60 3.51 -1.27
CA LEU A 28 -9.24 3.38 -2.58
C LEU A 28 -8.24 2.87 -3.64
N LYS A 29 -7.01 3.40 -3.65
CA LYS A 29 -5.96 2.91 -4.56
C LYS A 29 -5.53 1.48 -4.24
N LEU A 30 -5.38 1.12 -2.97
CA LEU A 30 -5.07 -0.26 -2.59
C LEU A 30 -6.15 -1.24 -3.06
N LYS A 31 -7.44 -0.84 -3.03
CA LYS A 31 -8.54 -1.65 -3.58
C LYS A 31 -8.42 -1.85 -5.09
N GLU A 32 -8.09 -0.82 -5.85
CA GLU A 32 -7.82 -0.93 -7.29
C GLU A 32 -6.68 -1.92 -7.57
N PHE A 33 -5.62 -1.87 -6.76
CA PHE A 33 -4.45 -2.73 -6.94
C PHE A 33 -4.72 -4.21 -6.64
N LEU A 34 -5.83 -4.57 -5.99
CA LEU A 34 -6.16 -5.97 -5.69
C LEU A 34 -6.39 -6.81 -6.94
N ILE A 35 -6.68 -6.18 -8.09
CA ILE A 35 -6.88 -6.90 -9.35
C ILE A 35 -5.53 -7.29 -9.96
N ASN A 36 -4.56 -6.37 -9.96
CA ASN A 36 -3.23 -6.62 -10.51
C ASN A 36 -2.14 -5.83 -9.76
N PRO A 37 -1.73 -6.27 -8.57
CA PRO A 37 -0.85 -5.49 -7.70
C PRO A 37 0.56 -5.34 -8.29
N PHE A 38 1.05 -6.34 -9.02
CA PHE A 38 2.38 -6.30 -9.58
C PHE A 38 2.56 -5.20 -10.63
N LEU A 39 1.49 -4.87 -11.39
CA LEU A 39 1.48 -3.78 -12.37
C LEU A 39 1.72 -2.41 -11.74
N TYR A 40 1.22 -2.19 -10.52
CA TYR A 40 1.30 -0.90 -9.81
C TYR A 40 2.45 -0.83 -8.81
N SER A 41 3.23 -1.89 -8.70
CA SER A 41 4.32 -2.01 -7.73
C SER A 41 5.68 -1.92 -8.42
N ARG A 42 6.70 -1.55 -7.64
CA ARG A 42 8.10 -1.78 -8.02
C ARG A 42 8.73 -2.78 -7.08
N LYS A 43 9.44 -3.76 -7.62
CA LYS A 43 10.25 -4.70 -6.84
C LYS A 43 11.40 -3.94 -6.18
N LEU A 44 11.59 -4.16 -4.88
CA LEU A 44 12.70 -3.58 -4.13
C LEU A 44 13.95 -4.45 -4.32
N SER A 45 15.12 -3.80 -4.41
CA SER A 45 16.40 -4.49 -4.52
C SER A 45 16.88 -5.06 -3.19
N ASN A 46 16.55 -4.39 -2.07
CA ASN A 46 16.95 -4.80 -0.73
C ASN A 46 15.76 -5.48 -0.02
N PRO A 47 15.81 -6.80 0.25
CA PRO A 47 14.71 -7.51 0.89
C PRO A 47 14.50 -7.12 2.37
N LYS A 48 15.50 -6.51 3.03
CA LYS A 48 15.39 -6.10 4.46
C LYS A 48 14.35 -5.01 4.68
N ILE A 49 14.00 -4.24 3.65
CA ILE A 49 13.01 -3.15 3.71
C ILE A 49 11.65 -3.54 3.13
N GLY A 50 11.52 -4.77 2.61
CA GLY A 50 10.32 -5.26 1.95
C GLY A 50 10.61 -5.85 0.56
N THR A 51 9.56 -6.36 -0.08
CA THR A 51 9.64 -7.04 -1.38
C THR A 51 9.19 -6.15 -2.53
N TYR A 52 8.11 -5.39 -2.32
CA TYR A 52 7.50 -4.51 -3.30
C TYR A 52 7.16 -3.16 -2.66
N ARG A 53 7.06 -2.13 -3.50
CA ARG A 53 6.64 -0.79 -3.11
C ARG A 53 5.61 -0.23 -4.07
N PHE A 54 4.50 0.23 -3.52
CA PHE A 54 3.48 1.05 -4.19
C PHE A 54 3.74 2.52 -3.91
N ARG A 55 3.47 3.38 -4.90
CA ARG A 55 3.47 4.83 -4.70
C ARG A 55 2.05 5.36 -4.90
N ILE A 56 1.52 6.02 -3.87
CA ILE A 56 0.19 6.63 -3.89
C ILE A 56 0.35 8.11 -3.54
N GLY A 57 0.48 8.94 -4.58
CA GLY A 57 0.81 10.36 -4.42
C GLY A 57 2.15 10.55 -3.70
N ASN A 58 2.09 11.14 -2.50
CA ASN A 58 3.24 11.38 -1.62
C ASN A 58 3.54 10.22 -0.66
N PHE A 59 2.69 9.19 -0.63
CA PHE A 59 2.83 8.04 0.27
C PHE A 59 3.46 6.84 -0.44
N ARG A 60 4.12 5.98 0.35
CA ARG A 60 4.69 4.70 -0.07
C ARG A 60 4.10 3.60 0.80
N VAL A 61 3.67 2.51 0.17
CA VAL A 61 3.12 1.32 0.82
C VAL A 61 3.91 0.10 0.38
#